data_AF-A0A4V2AHT8-F1
#
_entry.id   AF-A0A4V2AHT8-F1
#
_cell.length_a   1.000
_cell.length_b   1.000
_cell.length_c   1.000
_cell.angle_alpha   90.00
_cell.angle_beta   90.00
_cell.angle_gamma   90.00
#
_symmetry.space_group_name_H-M   'P 1'
#
loop_
_entity.id
_entity.type
_entity.pdbx_description
1 polymer ?
#
loop_
_entity_poly.entity_id
_entity_poly.type
_entity_poly.pdbx_seq_one_letter_code
_entity_poly.pdbx_strand_id
1 'polypeptide(L)'
;MRGALGPHGADPRYRPFARWGARYGAHRRRELARAHGGSISAGVGALVESAAHAMAASRFVQSLAAEAGDAEAFKQAASLACIARQHELAAWELAAREAACRPVVPLASLLEKLGGSSDV
;
A
#
# COMPACT_ATOMS: atom_id res chain seq x y z
N MET A 1 -1.24 26.17 5.73
CA MET A 1 -1.26 26.20 4.25
C MET A 1 -1.42 24.78 3.73
N ARG A 2 -2.59 24.41 3.19
CA ARG A 2 -2.80 23.14 2.48
C ARG A 2 -2.37 23.34 1.02
N GLY A 3 -1.46 22.50 0.54
CA GLY A 3 -0.94 22.56 -0.83
C GLY A 3 -2.07 22.43 -1.85
N ALA A 4 -2.15 23.41 -2.74
CA ALA A 4 -3.14 23.54 -3.80
C ALA A 4 -2.79 22.66 -5.01
N LEU A 5 -3.00 21.36 -4.88
CA LEU A 5 -3.19 20.45 -6.01
C LEU A 5 -4.51 19.69 -5.80
N GLY A 6 -5.63 20.41 -5.87
CA GLY A 6 -6.96 19.81 -5.81
C GLY A 6 -7.34 19.09 -7.12
N PRO A 7 -8.21 18.08 -7.08
CA PRO A 7 -8.51 17.15 -8.19
C PRO A 7 -9.42 17.72 -9.28
N HIS A 8 -9.40 19.03 -9.52
CA HIS A 8 -10.33 19.70 -10.46
C HIS A 8 -9.99 19.48 -11.95
N GLY A 9 -8.92 18.73 -12.26
CA GLY A 9 -8.52 18.38 -13.63
C GLY A 9 -8.39 16.88 -13.92
N ALA A 10 -8.78 15.99 -12.99
CA ALA A 10 -8.73 14.56 -13.25
C ALA A 10 -9.98 14.10 -14.03
N ASP A 11 -9.79 13.27 -15.06
CA ASP A 11 -10.89 12.68 -15.84
C ASP A 11 -11.91 12.03 -14.87
N PRO A 12 -13.20 12.43 -14.89
CA PRO A 12 -14.22 11.86 -14.01
C PRO A 12 -14.34 10.34 -14.09
N ARG A 13 -13.98 9.74 -15.25
CA ARG A 13 -13.93 8.29 -15.47
C ARG A 13 -12.88 7.59 -14.62
N TYR A 14 -11.88 8.31 -14.10
CA TYR A 14 -10.86 7.76 -13.20
C TYR A 14 -11.40 7.43 -11.80
N ARG A 15 -12.46 8.11 -11.34
CA ARG A 15 -13.01 7.95 -9.97
C ARG A 15 -13.28 6.50 -9.54
N PRO A 16 -13.95 5.63 -10.34
CA PRO A 16 -14.11 4.23 -9.98
C PRO A 16 -12.78 3.47 -9.80
N PHE A 17 -11.77 3.75 -10.62
CA PHE A 17 -10.46 3.12 -10.54
C PHE A 17 -9.70 3.59 -9.29
N ALA A 18 -9.74 4.88 -8.97
CA ALA A 18 -9.15 5.41 -7.74
C ALA A 18 -9.80 4.80 -6.48
N ARG A 19 -11.15 4.67 -6.45
CA ARG A 19 -11.86 3.99 -5.36
C ARG A 19 -11.46 2.53 -5.23
N TRP A 20 -11.32 1.84 -6.37
CA TRP A 20 -10.82 0.46 -6.37
C TRP A 20 -9.38 0.39 -5.83
N GLY A 21 -8.49 1.28 -6.27
CA GLY A 21 -7.10 1.38 -5.80
C GLY A 21 -7.02 1.61 -4.29
N ALA A 22 -7.82 2.52 -3.75
CA ALA A 22 -7.88 2.77 -2.30
C ALA A 22 -8.26 1.50 -1.50
N ARG A 23 -9.25 0.73 -1.98
CA ARG A 23 -9.62 -0.56 -1.36
C ARG A 23 -8.51 -1.59 -1.49
N TYR A 24 -7.89 -1.66 -2.67
CA TYR A 24 -6.77 -2.55 -2.94
C TYR A 24 -5.60 -2.26 -2.00
N GLY A 25 -5.13 -1.01 -1.91
CA GLY A 25 -4.05 -0.62 -0.99
C GLY A 25 -4.41 -0.88 0.48
N ALA A 26 -5.65 -0.57 0.90
CA ALA A 26 -6.10 -0.87 2.25
C ALA A 26 -6.08 -2.37 2.56
N HIS A 27 -6.42 -3.22 1.60
CA HIS A 27 -6.32 -4.68 1.72
C HIS A 27 -4.86 -5.13 1.82
N ARG A 28 -3.99 -4.69 0.90
CA ARG A 28 -2.56 -5.05 0.89
C ARG A 28 -1.84 -4.66 2.18
N ARG A 29 -2.15 -3.50 2.76
CA ARG A 29 -1.60 -3.10 4.07
C ARG A 29 -1.98 -4.10 5.18
N ARG A 30 -3.22 -4.59 5.19
CA ARG A 30 -3.66 -5.60 6.18
C ARG A 30 -2.96 -6.93 5.97
N GLU A 31 -2.76 -7.35 4.71
CA GLU A 31 -2.04 -8.58 4.39
C GLU A 31 -0.58 -8.51 4.85
N LEU A 32 0.14 -7.43 4.53
CA LEU A 32 1.52 -7.19 4.98
C LEU A 32 1.62 -7.14 6.50
N ALA A 33 0.72 -6.41 7.18
CA ALA A 33 0.71 -6.35 8.63
C ALA A 33 0.50 -7.74 9.25
N ARG A 34 -0.43 -8.55 8.72
CA ARG A 34 -0.64 -9.93 9.19
C ARG A 34 0.58 -10.81 8.98
N ALA A 35 1.22 -10.72 7.82
CA ALA A 35 2.37 -11.55 7.49
C ALA A 35 3.63 -11.23 8.32
N HIS A 36 3.76 -9.99 8.80
CA HIS A 36 4.99 -9.50 9.41
C HIS A 36 4.90 -9.16 10.90
N GLY A 37 3.85 -9.58 11.62
CA GLY A 37 3.79 -9.41 13.09
C GLY A 37 2.86 -8.30 13.57
N GLY A 38 1.78 -8.06 12.84
CA GLY A 38 0.62 -7.27 13.29
C GLY A 38 0.65 -5.78 12.92
N SER A 39 1.81 -5.21 12.63
CA SER A 39 1.94 -3.81 12.22
C SER A 39 3.02 -3.59 11.16
N ILE A 40 2.83 -2.52 10.37
CA ILE A 40 3.78 -2.05 9.35
C ILE A 40 4.16 -0.60 9.64
N SER A 41 5.36 -0.18 9.23
CA SER A 41 5.75 1.23 9.33
C SER A 41 4.98 2.13 8.35
N ALA A 42 5.08 3.44 8.58
CA ALA A 42 4.59 4.43 7.63
C ALA A 42 5.31 4.34 6.27
N GLY A 43 6.60 3.96 6.25
CA GLY A 43 7.36 3.77 5.02
C GLY A 43 6.82 2.62 4.17
N VAL A 44 6.57 1.47 4.79
CA VAL A 44 5.87 0.35 4.14
C VAL A 44 4.47 0.77 3.68
N GLY A 45 3.74 1.53 4.51
CA GLY A 45 2.43 2.06 4.18
C GLY A 45 2.44 2.93 2.92
N ALA A 46 3.43 3.82 2.79
CA ALA A 46 3.59 4.70 1.63
C ALA A 46 3.91 3.92 0.35
N LEU A 47 4.75 2.88 0.43
CA LEU A 47 5.03 2.00 -0.71
C LEU A 47 3.76 1.29 -1.21
N VAL A 48 2.94 0.78 -0.29
CA VAL A 48 1.67 0.14 -0.64
C VAL A 48 0.68 1.13 -1.25
N GLU A 49 0.64 2.37 -0.77
CA GLU A 49 -0.18 3.42 -1.33
C GLU A 49 0.26 3.80 -2.75
N SER A 50 1.56 3.95 -2.99
CA SER A 50 2.13 4.16 -4.32
C SER A 50 1.81 3.02 -5.28
N ALA A 51 1.91 1.76 -4.81
CA ALA A 51 1.50 0.59 -5.60
C ALA A 51 0.01 0.65 -5.99
N ALA A 52 -0.85 1.00 -5.04
CA ALA A 52 -2.29 1.10 -5.26
C ALA A 52 -2.66 2.21 -6.26
N HIS A 53 -1.99 3.37 -6.19
CA HIS A 53 -2.17 4.46 -7.16
C HIS A 53 -1.69 4.05 -8.55
N ALA A 54 -0.49 3.45 -8.67
CA ALA A 54 0.03 2.99 -9.96
C ALA A 54 -0.86 1.91 -10.60
N MET A 55 -1.40 0.99 -9.80
CA MET A 55 -2.31 -0.06 -10.27
C MET A 55 -3.67 0.50 -10.71
N ALA A 56 -4.22 1.48 -9.99
CA ALA A 56 -5.43 2.16 -10.40
C ALA A 56 -5.25 2.92 -11.72
N ALA A 57 -4.13 3.64 -11.86
CA ALA A 57 -3.76 4.34 -13.09
C ALA A 57 -3.58 3.37 -14.25
N SER A 58 -2.87 2.25 -14.04
CA SER A 58 -2.68 1.20 -15.04
C SER A 58 -4.01 0.69 -15.60
N ARG A 59 -4.96 0.34 -14.73
CA ARG A 59 -6.28 -0.16 -15.15
C ARG A 59 -7.11 0.89 -15.89
N PHE A 60 -7.00 2.16 -15.48
CA PHE A 60 -7.67 3.24 -16.18
C PHE A 60 -7.09 3.47 -17.58
N VAL A 61 -5.77 3.57 -17.70
CA VAL A 61 -5.08 3.72 -18.99
C VAL A 61 -5.37 2.51 -19.90
N GLN A 62 -5.43 1.30 -19.34
CA GLN A 62 -5.80 0.10 -20.10
C GLN A 62 -7.23 0.17 -20.65
N SER A 63 -8.18 0.72 -19.88
CA SER A 63 -9.56 0.95 -20.35
C SER A 63 -9.59 1.93 -21.52
N LEU A 64 -8.86 3.06 -21.40
CA LEU A 64 -8.76 4.04 -22.46
C LEU A 64 -8.09 3.48 -23.72
N ALA A 65 -7.02 2.69 -23.54
CA ALA A 65 -6.32 2.02 -24.64
C ALA A 65 -7.25 1.07 -25.41
N ALA A 66 -8.07 0.30 -24.68
CA ALA A 66 -9.05 -0.61 -25.29
C ALA A 66 -10.17 0.15 -26.03
N GLU A 67 -10.63 1.28 -25.51
CA GLU A 67 -11.62 2.14 -26.17
C GLU A 67 -11.08 2.74 -27.48
N ALA A 68 -9.81 3.18 -27.48
CA ALA A 68 -9.19 3.88 -28.61
C ALA A 68 -8.48 2.97 -29.61
N GLY A 69 -8.23 1.70 -29.25
CA GLY A 69 -7.35 0.82 -30.03
C GLY A 69 -5.88 1.29 -30.03
N ASP A 70 -5.44 1.98 -28.98
CA ASP A 70 -4.12 2.60 -28.89
C ASP A 70 -3.09 1.66 -28.27
N ALA A 71 -2.17 1.16 -29.10
CA ALA A 71 -1.10 0.26 -28.69
C ALA A 71 -0.07 0.90 -27.75
N GLU A 72 0.20 2.21 -27.87
CA GLU A 72 1.14 2.90 -26.98
C GLU A 72 0.53 3.08 -25.59
N ALA A 73 -0.77 3.38 -25.51
CA ALA A 73 -1.50 3.41 -24.25
C ALA A 73 -1.50 2.03 -23.55
N PHE A 74 -1.59 0.92 -24.29
CA PHE A 74 -1.42 -0.42 -23.71
C PHE A 74 -0.03 -0.62 -23.08
N LYS A 75 1.05 -0.18 -23.75
CA LYS A 75 2.41 -0.24 -23.20
C LYS A 75 2.53 0.62 -21.94
N GLN A 76 1.93 1.81 -21.94
CA GLN A 76 1.92 2.68 -20.76
C GLN A 76 1.18 2.03 -19.59
N ALA A 77 0.03 1.40 -19.82
CA ALA A 77 -0.71 0.67 -18.80
C ALA A 77 0.13 -0.49 -18.22
N ALA A 78 0.83 -1.25 -19.08
CA ALA A 78 1.72 -2.32 -18.66
C ALA A 78 2.90 -1.81 -17.81
N SER A 79 3.50 -0.69 -18.21
CA SER A 79 4.57 -0.03 -17.44
C SER A 79 4.11 0.37 -16.03
N LEU A 80 2.93 0.97 -15.92
CA LEU A 80 2.33 1.33 -14.62
C LEU A 80 2.07 0.11 -13.73
N ALA A 81 1.63 -1.02 -14.31
CA ALA A 81 1.46 -2.28 -13.57
C ALA A 81 2.81 -2.84 -13.08
N CYS A 82 3.87 -2.73 -13.88
CA CYS A 82 5.22 -3.11 -13.46
C CYS A 82 5.73 -2.24 -12.31
N ILE A 83 5.52 -0.92 -12.35
CA ILE A 83 5.84 0.00 -11.25
C ILE A 83 5.08 -0.39 -9.97
N ALA A 84 3.77 -0.68 -10.09
CA ALA A 84 2.98 -1.12 -8.95
C ALA A 84 3.56 -2.40 -8.31
N ARG A 85 3.93 -3.40 -9.13
CA ARG A 85 4.58 -4.63 -8.66
C ARG A 85 5.91 -4.34 -7.96
N GLN A 86 6.73 -3.44 -8.49
CA GLN A 86 8.01 -3.07 -7.86
C GLN A 86 7.81 -2.45 -6.47
N HIS A 87 6.83 -1.56 -6.33
CA HIS A 87 6.47 -1.00 -5.03
C HIS A 87 5.98 -2.07 -4.05
N GLU A 88 5.17 -3.03 -4.50
CA GLU A 88 4.74 -4.14 -3.64
C GLU A 88 5.93 -4.99 -3.17
N LEU A 89 6.83 -5.38 -4.07
CA LEU A 89 8.01 -6.17 -3.72
C LEU A 89 8.90 -5.43 -2.71
N ALA A 90 9.10 -4.13 -2.93
CA ALA A 90 9.85 -3.28 -1.99
C ALA A 90 9.15 -3.18 -0.62
N ALA A 91 7.81 -3.08 -0.60
CA ALA A 91 7.04 -3.05 0.63
C ALA A 91 7.16 -4.36 1.42
N TRP A 92 7.10 -5.50 0.73
CA TRP A 92 7.29 -6.84 1.33
C TRP A 92 8.68 -7.00 1.92
N GLU A 93 9.72 -6.65 1.17
CA GLU A 93 11.10 -6.76 1.63
C GLU A 93 11.36 -5.86 2.85
N LEU A 94 10.90 -4.60 2.80
CA LEU A 94 11.07 -3.67 3.91
C LEU A 94 10.30 -4.14 5.15
N ALA A 95 9.06 -4.60 4.99
CA ALA A 95 8.25 -5.10 6.11
C ALA A 95 8.88 -6.34 6.77
N ALA A 96 9.46 -7.24 5.97
CA ALA A 96 10.17 -8.40 6.48
C ALA A 96 11.40 -8.00 7.31
N ARG A 97 12.20 -7.04 6.81
CA ARG A 97 13.37 -6.53 7.54
C ARG A 97 12.99 -5.82 8.83
N GLU A 98 11.99 -4.95 8.79
CA GLU A 98 11.48 -4.26 9.98
C GLU A 98 10.97 -5.25 11.03
N ALA A 99 10.27 -6.31 10.59
CA ALA A 99 9.79 -7.35 11.47
C ALA A 99 10.92 -8.14 12.14
N ALA A 100 11.97 -8.48 11.38
CA ALA A 100 13.13 -9.19 11.91
C ALA A 100 13.89 -8.36 12.96
N CYS A 101 13.87 -7.03 12.85
CA CYS A 101 14.51 -6.12 13.81
C CYS A 101 13.63 -5.78 15.03
N ARG A 102 12.36 -6.22 15.10
CA ARG A 102 11.51 -5.89 16.23
C ARG A 102 12.01 -6.58 17.51
N PRO A 103 12.08 -5.84 18.64
CA PRO A 103 12.48 -6.43 19.90
C PRO A 103 11.44 -7.47 20.33
N VAL A 104 11.90 -8.69 20.60
CA VAL A 104 11.07 -9.73 21.22
C VAL A 104 11.02 -9.44 22.71
N VAL A 105 9.85 -9.04 23.23
CA VAL A 105 9.65 -8.95 24.67
C VAL A 105 9.50 -10.36 25.22
N PRO A 106 10.38 -10.83 26.14
CA PRO A 106 10.24 -12.14 26.72
C PRO A 106 8.91 -12.28 27.46
N LEU A 107 8.26 -13.43 27.34
CA LEU A 107 6.97 -13.71 27.98
C LEU A 107 7.02 -13.46 29.50
N ALA A 108 8.15 -13.77 30.15
CA ALA A 108 8.38 -13.52 31.57
C ALA A 108 8.21 -12.03 31.92
N SER A 109 8.82 -11.11 31.17
CA SER A 109 8.66 -9.66 31.38
C SER A 109 7.24 -9.16 31.08
N LEU A 110 6.51 -9.85 30.20
CA LEU A 110 5.10 -9.53 29.92
C LEU A 110 4.20 -9.96 31.08
N LEU A 111 4.45 -11.13 31.66
CA LEU A 111 3.73 -11.66 32.81
C LEU A 111 4.01 -10.86 34.08
N GLU A 112 5.25 -10.43 34.32
CA GLU A 112 5.59 -9.52 35.43
C GLU A 112 4.83 -8.19 35.33
N LYS A 113 4.76 -7.60 34.13
CA LYS A 113 3.99 -6.35 33.92
C LYS A 113 2.49 -6.52 34.11
N LEU A 114 1.95 -7.71 33.86
CA LEU A 114 0.53 -8.02 34.05
C LEU A 114 0.22 -8.43 35.50
N GLY A 115 1.18 -9.01 36.23
CA GLY A 115 1.04 -9.44 37.63
C GLY A 115 1.44 -8.38 38.67
N GLY A 116 2.25 -7.39 38.30
CA GLY A 116 2.78 -6.37 39.20
C GLY A 116 1.86 -5.19 39.55
N SER A 117 0.56 -5.25 39.23
CA SER A 117 -0.44 -4.25 39.68
C SER A 117 -1.17 -4.74 40.93
N SER A 118 -0.43 -5.09 41.98
CA SER A 118 -0.99 -5.42 43.29
C SER A 118 -0.17 -4.82 44.42
N ASP A 119 -0.02 -3.50 44.40
CA ASP A 119 0.34 -2.73 45.60
C ASP A 119 -0.82 -1.78 45.93
N VAL A 120 -1.61 -2.21 46.92
CA VAL A 120 -2.37 -1.36 47.87
C VAL A 120 -1.52 -1.29 49.13
#